data_AF-A0A974H2V4-F1
#
_entry.id   AF-A0A974H2V4-F1
#
_cell.length_a   1.000
_cell.length_b   1.000
_cell.length_c   1.000
_cell.angle_alpha   90.00
_cell.angle_beta   90.00
_cell.angle_gamma   90.00
#
_symmetry.space_group_name_H-M   'P 1'
#
loop_
_entity.id
_entity.type
_entity.pdbx_description
1 polymer ?
#
loop_
_entity_poly.entity_id
_entity_poly.type
_entity_poly.pdbx_seq_one_letter_code
_entity_poly.pdbx_strand_id
1 'polypeptide(L)'
;MAGQQQQQQSSSASGGAQDNDIFDKYTCPICLELFKTPVRMVCGHVFCASCLRRCTYDKTSMCAVCRGKLKTESCAYDLTTQMENIEASCKGCNKKMKLSKMREHLAACSKYEKYVMNGIKSVKMGQSQEVGDIPNRFTFTCPYCQEQNLAREGLVDHCRRFHLTDATPVVCPICASMPWGDPGYRSANFIEHINRRHRFSYDTFVDYSADEEAMINEALVRSVSEN
;
A
#
# COMPACT_ATOMS: atom_id res chain seq x y z
N MET A 1 -40.86 -5.36 -50.93
CA MET A 1 -39.79 -5.91 -51.79
C MET A 1 -38.76 -4.81 -52.00
N ALA A 2 -37.48 -5.13 -51.73
CA ALA A 2 -36.25 -4.37 -52.06
C ALA A 2 -36.15 -2.94 -51.49
N GLY A 3 -35.04 -2.47 -50.91
CA GLY A 3 -33.65 -2.93 -50.93
C GLY A 3 -32.73 -1.72 -51.15
N GLN A 4 -31.50 -1.80 -50.59
CA GLN A 4 -30.32 -0.91 -50.76
C GLN A 4 -30.25 0.26 -49.76
N GLN A 5 -29.44 0.23 -48.67
CA GLN A 5 -27.97 0.18 -48.53
C GLN A 5 -27.21 1.27 -49.29
N GLN A 6 -26.63 2.21 -48.54
CA GLN A 6 -25.32 2.79 -48.82
C GLN A 6 -24.51 2.93 -47.53
N GLN A 7 -23.26 2.51 -47.65
CA GLN A 7 -22.21 2.42 -46.64
C GLN A 7 -21.62 3.79 -46.33
N GLN A 8 -21.19 4.00 -45.08
CA GLN A 8 -19.95 4.73 -44.82
C GLN A 8 -19.16 4.02 -43.71
N GLN A 9 -17.91 3.74 -44.03
CA GLN A 9 -16.89 3.16 -43.16
C GLN A 9 -16.39 4.23 -42.19
N SER A 10 -16.20 3.86 -40.93
CA SER A 10 -15.35 4.62 -40.01
C SER A 10 -14.59 3.66 -39.12
N SER A 11 -13.30 3.53 -39.42
CA SER A 11 -12.29 2.80 -38.67
C SER A 11 -11.95 3.57 -37.39
N SER A 12 -12.06 2.97 -36.21
CA SER A 12 -11.29 3.43 -35.04
C SER A 12 -11.40 2.54 -33.79
N ALA A 13 -10.23 2.19 -33.29
CA ALA A 13 -9.86 1.98 -31.88
C ALA A 13 -10.52 0.80 -31.12
N SER A 14 -9.85 -0.35 -31.16
CA SER A 14 -10.07 -1.43 -30.19
C SER A 14 -8.72 -1.98 -29.73
N GLY A 15 -8.13 -1.39 -28.69
CA GLY A 15 -6.81 -1.82 -28.21
C GLY A 15 -6.54 -1.67 -26.70
N GLY A 16 -7.48 -1.16 -25.90
CA GLY A 16 -7.23 -0.86 -24.48
C GLY A 16 -7.77 -1.86 -23.46
N ALA A 17 -8.80 -2.64 -23.80
CA ALA A 17 -9.56 -3.40 -22.81
C ALA A 17 -9.04 -4.82 -22.55
N GLN A 18 -8.44 -5.48 -23.55
CA GLN A 18 -8.10 -6.91 -23.44
C GLN A 18 -6.76 -7.19 -22.75
N ASP A 19 -5.84 -6.22 -22.72
CA ASP A 19 -4.50 -6.42 -22.17
C ASP A 19 -4.53 -6.41 -20.62
N ASN A 20 -5.30 -5.52 -19.98
CA ASN A 20 -5.42 -5.47 -18.51
C ASN A 20 -5.93 -6.79 -17.90
N ASP A 21 -6.99 -7.37 -18.48
CA ASP A 21 -7.60 -8.62 -18.00
C ASP A 21 -6.63 -9.81 -18.06
N ILE A 22 -5.64 -9.76 -18.96
CA ILE A 22 -4.62 -10.80 -19.07
C ILE A 22 -3.63 -10.72 -17.89
N PHE A 23 -3.12 -9.53 -17.55
CA PHE A 23 -2.08 -9.39 -16.51
C PHE A 23 -2.61 -9.76 -15.13
N ASP A 24 -3.86 -9.42 -14.83
CA ASP A 24 -4.47 -9.65 -13.51
C ASP A 24 -4.51 -11.15 -13.16
N LYS A 25 -4.74 -12.02 -14.15
CA LYS A 25 -4.77 -13.49 -13.98
C LYS A 25 -3.41 -14.09 -13.65
N TYR A 26 -2.33 -13.44 -14.07
CA TYR A 26 -0.96 -13.92 -13.88
C TYR A 26 -0.20 -13.09 -12.85
N THR A 27 -0.88 -12.31 -12.01
CA THR A 27 -0.24 -11.43 -11.02
C THR A 27 -0.22 -12.08 -9.65
N CYS A 28 0.91 -11.95 -8.96
CA CYS A 28 1.07 -12.46 -7.61
C CYS A 28 0.39 -11.56 -6.58
N PRO A 29 -0.51 -12.06 -5.72
CA PRO A 29 -1.22 -11.24 -4.73
C PRO A 29 -0.33 -10.59 -3.65
N ILE A 30 0.91 -11.05 -3.49
CA ILE A 30 1.84 -10.53 -2.48
C ILE A 30 2.69 -9.38 -3.02
N CYS A 31 3.28 -9.55 -4.21
CA CYS A 31 4.17 -8.53 -4.79
C CYS A 31 3.50 -7.69 -5.87
N LEU A 32 2.27 -8.03 -6.27
CA LEU A 32 1.49 -7.36 -7.31
C LEU A 32 2.18 -7.29 -8.69
N GLU A 33 3.13 -8.19 -8.92
CA GLU A 33 3.84 -8.38 -10.18
C GLU A 33 3.50 -9.74 -10.82
N LEU A 34 3.61 -9.85 -12.15
CA LEU A 34 3.45 -11.09 -12.92
C LEU A 34 4.23 -12.27 -12.33
N PHE A 35 3.68 -13.45 -12.10
CA PHE A 35 4.37 -14.53 -11.37
C PHE A 35 5.83 -14.81 -11.78
N LYS A 36 6.70 -14.99 -10.77
CA LYS A 36 8.05 -15.54 -10.92
C LYS A 36 8.15 -16.84 -10.13
N THR A 37 8.35 -17.95 -10.83
CA THR A 37 8.35 -19.32 -10.25
C THR A 37 7.09 -19.55 -9.40
N PRO A 38 5.90 -19.63 -10.04
CA PRO A 38 4.63 -19.74 -9.33
C PRO A 38 4.51 -21.08 -8.59
N VAL A 39 4.03 -21.02 -7.35
CA VAL A 39 3.81 -22.16 -6.47
C VAL A 39 2.36 -22.14 -6.02
N ARG A 40 1.68 -23.29 -6.15
CA ARG A 40 0.28 -23.48 -5.76
C ARG A 40 0.21 -24.06 -4.35
N MET A 41 -0.60 -23.41 -3.52
CA MET A 41 -0.90 -23.88 -2.16
C MET A 41 -2.07 -24.86 -2.20
N VAL A 42 -2.22 -25.68 -1.15
CA VAL A 42 -3.38 -26.60 -1.00
C VAL A 42 -4.74 -25.90 -1.05
N CYS A 43 -4.77 -24.59 -0.72
CA CYS A 43 -5.98 -23.78 -0.81
C CYS A 43 -6.24 -23.25 -2.24
N GLY A 44 -5.50 -23.71 -3.25
CA GLY A 44 -5.63 -23.33 -4.65
C GLY A 44 -4.95 -22.01 -5.05
N HIS A 45 -4.61 -21.15 -4.08
CA HIS A 45 -3.99 -19.86 -4.36
C HIS A 45 -2.53 -20.00 -4.78
N VAL A 46 -2.11 -19.14 -5.72
CA VAL A 46 -0.78 -19.17 -6.32
C VAL A 46 0.01 -17.92 -5.96
N PHE A 47 1.28 -18.11 -5.66
CA PHE A 47 2.21 -17.05 -5.27
C PHE A 47 3.58 -17.29 -5.89
N CYS A 48 4.45 -16.27 -5.89
CA CYS A 48 5.85 -16.48 -6.23
C CYS A 48 6.55 -17.27 -5.11
N ALA A 49 7.44 -18.20 -5.47
CA ALA A 49 8.23 -18.97 -4.48
C ALA A 49 8.98 -18.06 -3.48
N SER A 50 9.52 -16.92 -3.94
CA SER A 50 10.22 -15.95 -3.10
C SER A 50 9.29 -15.14 -2.19
N CYS A 51 8.03 -14.96 -2.58
CA CYS A 51 7.02 -14.27 -1.76
C CYS A 51 6.51 -15.19 -0.65
N LEU A 52 6.25 -16.46 -0.97
CA LEU A 52 5.87 -17.47 0.04
C LEU A 52 6.95 -17.64 1.10
N ARG A 53 8.22 -17.75 0.70
CA ARG A 53 9.34 -17.91 1.63
C ARG A 53 9.40 -16.78 2.67
N ARG A 54 9.13 -15.54 2.23
CA ARG A 54 9.06 -14.37 3.12
C ARG A 54 7.88 -14.48 4.09
N CYS A 55 6.67 -14.79 3.59
CA CYS A 55 5.49 -14.94 4.46
C CYS A 55 5.61 -16.07 5.49
N THR A 56 6.32 -17.16 5.17
CA THR A 56 6.55 -18.26 6.12
C THR A 56 7.63 -17.97 7.15
N TYR A 57 8.50 -16.98 6.92
CA TYR A 57 9.61 -16.66 7.82
C TYR A 57 9.11 -15.95 9.10
N ASP A 58 8.10 -15.08 8.98
CA ASP A 58 7.58 -14.26 10.08
C ASP A 58 6.54 -14.99 10.96
N LYS A 59 6.60 -16.33 11.02
CA LYS A 59 5.73 -17.23 11.82
C LYS A 59 4.24 -17.22 11.47
N THR A 60 3.81 -16.45 10.48
CA THR A 60 2.42 -16.44 10.00
C THR A 60 2.25 -17.42 8.82
N SER A 61 1.98 -18.70 9.13
CA SER A 61 1.70 -19.71 8.10
C SER A 61 0.28 -19.62 7.54
N MET A 62 -0.16 -18.43 7.11
CA MET A 62 -1.51 -18.19 6.57
C MET A 62 -1.48 -17.64 5.14
N CYS A 63 -2.42 -18.10 4.33
CA CYS A 63 -2.64 -17.63 2.95
C CYS A 63 -3.03 -16.15 2.93
N ALA A 64 -2.32 -15.34 2.15
CA ALA A 64 -2.61 -13.91 2.01
C ALA A 64 -3.99 -13.62 1.38
N VAL A 65 -4.59 -14.60 0.70
CA VAL A 65 -5.89 -14.44 0.04
C VAL A 65 -7.04 -14.97 0.88
N CYS A 66 -6.97 -16.23 1.34
CA CYS A 66 -8.08 -16.88 2.05
C CYS A 66 -7.82 -17.11 3.56
N ARG A 67 -6.67 -16.69 4.08
CA ARG A 67 -6.24 -16.91 5.47
C ARG A 67 -6.13 -18.38 5.93
N GLY A 68 -6.31 -19.34 5.03
CA GLY A 68 -6.09 -20.77 5.31
C GLY A 68 -4.62 -21.11 5.57
N LYS A 69 -4.34 -22.23 6.24
CA LYS A 69 -2.96 -22.64 6.58
C LYS A 69 -2.11 -22.87 5.32
N LEU A 70 -0.91 -22.30 5.29
CA LEU A 70 0.06 -22.49 4.22
C LEU A 70 0.64 -23.90 4.29
N LYS A 71 0.16 -24.78 3.41
CA LYS A 71 0.84 -26.03 3.06
C LYS A 71 1.10 -26.00 1.56
N THR A 72 2.37 -26.13 1.17
CA THR A 72 2.76 -26.16 -0.24
C THR A 72 2.28 -27.46 -0.85
N GLU A 73 1.64 -27.39 -2.01
CA GLU A 73 1.18 -28.57 -2.73
C GLU A 73 2.11 -28.90 -3.90
N SER A 74 2.37 -27.93 -4.79
CA SER A 74 3.15 -28.17 -6.00
C SER A 74 3.63 -26.88 -6.68
N CYS A 75 4.60 -27.00 -7.59
CA CYS A 75 4.91 -25.92 -8.53
C CYS A 75 3.75 -25.79 -9.54
N ALA A 76 3.31 -24.56 -9.82
CA ALA A 76 2.23 -24.30 -10.78
C ALA A 76 2.79 -24.26 -12.21
N TYR A 77 3.18 -25.42 -12.73
CA TYR A 77 3.73 -25.56 -14.07
C TYR A 77 2.75 -25.12 -15.16
N ASP A 78 1.46 -25.35 -14.95
CA ASP A 78 0.40 -24.93 -15.87
C ASP A 78 0.44 -23.41 -16.14
N LEU A 79 0.59 -22.60 -15.09
CA LEU A 79 0.72 -21.14 -15.23
C LEU A 79 2.04 -20.75 -15.90
N THR A 80 3.13 -21.47 -15.58
CA THR A 80 4.43 -21.21 -16.22
C THR A 80 4.34 -21.43 -17.72
N THR A 81 3.76 -22.55 -18.16
CA THR A 81 3.55 -22.87 -19.58
C THR A 81 2.61 -21.87 -20.26
N GLN A 82 1.53 -21.46 -19.60
CA GLN A 82 0.63 -20.43 -20.15
C GLN A 82 1.36 -19.11 -20.37
N MET A 83 2.16 -18.67 -19.40
CA MET A 83 2.96 -17.44 -19.50
C MET A 83 4.01 -17.50 -20.62
N GLU A 84 4.47 -18.69 -21.02
CA GLU A 84 5.39 -18.87 -22.15
C GLU A 84 4.72 -18.84 -23.53
N ASN A 85 3.40 -19.00 -23.58
CA ASN A 85 2.64 -19.04 -24.84
C ASN A 85 1.80 -17.78 -25.08
N ILE A 86 1.58 -16.97 -24.05
CA ILE A 86 0.83 -15.71 -24.15
C ILE A 86 1.80 -14.56 -24.38
N GLU A 87 1.56 -13.79 -25.45
CA GLU A 87 2.28 -12.56 -25.76
C GLU A 87 1.46 -11.33 -25.38
N ALA A 88 2.11 -10.36 -24.75
CA ALA A 88 1.51 -9.09 -24.38
C ALA A 88 2.44 -7.92 -24.76
N SER A 89 1.90 -6.71 -24.81
CA SER A 89 2.68 -5.51 -25.15
C SER A 89 3.00 -4.71 -23.91
N CYS A 90 4.24 -4.26 -23.76
CA CYS A 90 4.59 -3.37 -22.66
C CYS A 90 3.87 -2.02 -22.80
N LYS A 91 3.10 -1.61 -21.79
CA LYS A 91 2.36 -0.32 -21.79
C LYS A 91 3.25 0.93 -21.91
N GLY A 92 4.52 0.84 -21.54
CA GLY A 92 5.47 1.96 -21.64
C GLY A 92 6.17 2.06 -22.99
N CYS A 93 6.72 0.94 -23.49
CA CYS A 93 7.54 0.95 -24.71
C CYS A 93 6.87 0.33 -25.93
N ASN A 94 5.68 -0.25 -25.78
CA ASN A 94 4.91 -0.98 -26.80
C ASN A 94 5.62 -2.18 -27.44
N LYS A 95 6.71 -2.68 -26.83
CA LYS A 95 7.36 -3.91 -27.30
C LYS A 95 6.54 -5.14 -26.88
N LYS A 96 6.29 -6.04 -27.84
CA LYS A 96 5.63 -7.33 -27.63
C LYS A 96 6.61 -8.37 -27.10
N MET A 97 6.19 -9.16 -26.13
CA MET A 97 6.94 -10.31 -25.63
C MET A 97 6.06 -11.25 -24.83
N LYS A 98 6.56 -12.47 -24.60
CA LYS A 98 5.94 -13.47 -23.73
C LYS A 98 5.80 -12.97 -22.30
N LEU A 99 4.69 -13.30 -21.64
CA LEU A 99 4.46 -12.93 -20.23
C LEU A 99 5.56 -13.46 -19.30
N SER A 100 6.14 -14.62 -19.59
CA SER A 100 7.24 -15.19 -18.81
C SER A 100 8.47 -14.28 -18.72
N LYS A 101 8.74 -13.48 -19.77
CA LYS A 101 9.86 -12.51 -19.82
C LYS A 101 9.44 -11.08 -19.48
N MET A 102 8.15 -10.82 -19.42
CA MET A 102 7.62 -9.47 -19.24
C MET A 102 8.03 -8.87 -17.89
N ARG A 103 8.05 -9.63 -16.78
CA ARG A 103 8.49 -9.11 -15.47
C ARG A 103 9.90 -8.52 -15.54
N GLU A 104 10.85 -9.23 -16.13
CA GLU A 104 12.24 -8.78 -16.25
C GLU A 104 12.35 -7.55 -17.16
N HIS A 105 11.56 -7.51 -18.23
CA HIS A 105 11.49 -6.33 -19.07
C HIS A 105 10.93 -5.11 -18.34
N LEU A 106 9.82 -5.24 -17.60
CA LEU A 106 9.21 -4.13 -16.87
C LEU A 106 10.18 -3.53 -15.85
N ALA A 107 10.98 -4.37 -15.18
CA ALA A 107 12.03 -3.93 -14.26
C ALA A 107 13.15 -3.14 -14.94
N ALA A 108 13.47 -3.44 -16.21
CA ALA A 108 14.52 -2.75 -16.98
C ALA A 108 14.00 -1.64 -17.91
N CYS A 109 12.68 -1.45 -18.02
CA CYS A 109 12.07 -0.57 -19.01
C CYS A 109 11.83 0.84 -18.46
N SER A 110 12.75 1.78 -18.75
CA SER A 110 12.61 3.18 -18.33
C SER A 110 11.36 3.88 -18.87
N LYS A 111 10.79 3.41 -20.00
CA LYS A 111 9.52 3.95 -20.52
C LYS A 111 8.32 3.47 -19.70
N TYR A 112 8.36 2.25 -19.19
CA TYR A 112 7.32 1.72 -18.32
C TYR A 112 7.35 2.36 -16.93
N GLU A 113 8.54 2.59 -16.37
CA GLU A 113 8.69 3.37 -15.14
C GLU A 113 8.01 4.75 -15.25
N LYS A 114 8.27 5.48 -16.34
CA LYS A 114 7.60 6.77 -16.62
C LYS A 114 6.09 6.62 -16.78
N TYR A 115 5.62 5.56 -17.43
CA TYR A 115 4.19 5.27 -17.57
C TYR A 115 3.50 5.08 -16.20
N VAL A 116 4.11 4.30 -15.30
CA VAL A 116 3.59 4.08 -13.95
C VAL A 116 3.56 5.40 -13.16
N MET A 117 4.64 6.17 -13.21
CA MET A 117 4.72 7.47 -12.51
C MET A 117 3.66 8.46 -13.01
N ASN A 118 3.37 8.47 -14.31
CA ASN A 118 2.30 9.30 -14.86
C ASN A 118 0.91 8.83 -14.39
N GLY A 119 0.67 7.51 -14.32
CA GLY A 119 -0.57 6.96 -13.77
C GLY A 119 -0.82 7.41 -12.32
N ILE A 120 0.22 7.38 -11.47
CA ILE A 120 0.13 7.84 -10.07
C ILE A 120 -0.20 9.35 -10.01
N LYS A 121 0.36 10.16 -10.91
CA LYS A 121 0.04 11.61 -10.99
C LYS A 121 -1.41 11.85 -11.39
N SER A 122 -1.96 11.05 -12.30
CA SER A 122 -3.36 11.17 -12.73
C SER A 122 -4.35 10.83 -11.62
N VAL A 123 -4.03 9.86 -10.74
CA VAL A 123 -4.84 9.57 -9.53
C VAL A 123 -4.88 10.78 -8.59
N LYS A 124 -3.79 11.54 -8.48
CA LYS A 124 -3.74 12.76 -7.66
C LYS A 124 -4.57 13.94 -8.19
N MET A 125 -4.94 13.96 -9.48
CA MET A 125 -5.75 15.02 -10.07
C MET A 125 -7.27 14.79 -9.91
N GLY A 126 -7.71 13.56 -9.66
CA GLY A 126 -9.12 13.22 -9.41
C GLY A 126 -9.56 13.35 -7.95
N GLN A 127 -8.61 13.51 -7.03
CA GLN A 127 -8.88 14.01 -5.68
C GLN A 127 -8.72 15.52 -5.74
N SER A 128 -9.86 16.23 -5.75
CA SER A 128 -9.88 17.68 -5.60
C SER A 128 -8.95 18.08 -4.48
N GLN A 129 -8.10 19.04 -4.82
CA GLN A 129 -7.03 19.59 -4.02
C GLN A 129 -7.62 20.38 -2.85
N GLU A 130 -8.08 19.66 -1.83
CA GLU A 130 -8.01 20.05 -0.43
C GLU A 130 -7.18 18.98 0.28
N VAL A 131 -5.92 18.81 -0.16
CA VAL A 131 -4.92 18.33 0.78
C VAL A 131 -4.72 19.49 1.76
N GLY A 132 -5.63 19.59 2.73
CA GLY A 132 -5.30 20.23 4.00
C GLY A 132 -3.96 19.64 4.46
N ASP A 133 -3.14 20.44 5.13
CA ASP A 133 -1.84 20.01 5.67
C ASP A 133 -2.05 18.76 6.55
N ILE A 134 -2.01 17.55 5.97
CA ILE A 134 -2.19 16.31 6.71
C ILE A 134 -0.87 16.16 7.47
N PRO A 135 -0.85 16.39 8.79
CA PRO A 135 0.40 16.38 9.52
C PRO A 135 0.96 14.95 9.45
N ASN A 136 2.28 14.81 9.29
CA ASN A 136 2.91 13.50 9.34
C ASN A 136 2.73 12.90 10.75
N ARG A 137 1.97 11.80 10.85
CA ARG A 137 1.67 11.10 12.11
C ARG A 137 2.36 9.75 12.25
N PHE A 138 3.12 9.31 11.24
CA PHE A 138 3.68 7.96 11.18
C PHE A 138 5.17 7.91 11.48
N THR A 139 5.90 8.93 11.03
CA THR A 139 7.35 9.02 11.18
C THR A 139 7.72 10.36 11.77
N PHE A 140 8.66 10.34 12.70
CA PHE A 140 9.06 11.50 13.47
C PHE A 140 10.57 11.68 13.38
N THR A 141 10.99 12.92 13.61
CA THR A 141 12.40 13.28 13.71
C THR A 141 12.75 13.49 15.18
N CYS A 142 13.88 12.94 15.63
CA CYS A 142 14.32 13.14 17.00
C CYS A 142 14.64 14.63 17.24
N PRO A 143 14.04 15.27 18.25
CA PRO A 143 14.25 16.70 18.47
C PRO A 143 15.62 17.04 19.08
N TYR A 144 16.38 16.05 19.56
CA TYR A 144 17.72 16.25 20.12
C TYR A 144 18.82 16.07 19.06
N CYS A 145 18.79 14.97 18.30
CA CYS A 145 19.85 14.60 17.36
C CYS A 145 19.46 14.69 15.87
N GLN A 146 18.21 15.06 15.57
CA GLN A 146 17.67 15.15 14.21
C GLN A 146 17.66 13.83 13.42
N GLU A 147 17.74 12.68 14.09
CA GLU A 147 17.56 11.38 13.45
C GLU A 147 16.14 11.25 12.88
N GLN A 148 16.05 10.94 11.58
CA GLN A 148 14.81 10.99 10.81
C GLN A 148 14.15 9.61 10.66
N ASN A 149 12.89 9.61 10.23
CA ASN A 149 12.13 8.40 9.87
C ASN A 149 11.93 7.42 11.04
N LEU A 150 11.97 7.91 12.27
CA LEU A 150 11.68 7.10 13.45
C LEU A 150 10.17 6.91 13.54
N ALA A 151 9.69 5.66 13.46
CA ALA A 151 8.32 5.35 13.85
C ALA A 151 8.11 5.74 15.33
N ARG A 152 6.85 5.93 15.76
CA ARG A 152 6.52 6.33 17.15
C ARG A 152 7.29 5.54 18.21
N GLU A 153 7.22 4.21 18.18
CA GLU A 153 7.94 3.33 19.12
C GLU A 153 9.46 3.47 19.00
N GLY A 154 9.96 3.63 17.77
CA GLY A 154 11.37 3.87 17.49
C GLY A 154 11.86 5.18 18.09
N LEU A 155 11.06 6.25 18.04
CA LEU A 155 11.41 7.52 18.66
C LEU A 155 11.44 7.43 20.19
N VAL A 156 10.50 6.71 20.80
CA VAL A 156 10.47 6.48 22.25
C VAL A 156 11.71 5.70 22.70
N ASP A 157 12.01 4.57 22.04
CA ASP A 157 13.15 3.73 22.37
C ASP A 157 14.49 4.45 22.11
N HIS A 158 14.59 5.18 21.00
CA HIS A 158 15.73 6.03 20.67
C HIS A 158 16.01 7.07 21.77
N CYS A 159 15.02 7.90 22.09
CA CYS A 159 15.18 8.95 23.10
C CYS A 159 15.51 8.37 24.48
N ARG A 160 14.92 7.22 24.83
CA ARG A 160 15.22 6.53 26.09
C ARG A 160 16.67 6.03 26.16
N ARG A 161 17.24 5.55 25.06
CA ARG A 161 18.60 4.96 25.04
C ARG A 161 19.70 5.98 24.89
N PHE A 162 19.48 7.01 24.07
CA PHE A 162 20.55 7.94 23.67
C PHE A 162 20.43 9.32 24.31
N HIS A 163 19.27 9.68 24.88
CA HIS A 163 18.98 11.03 25.37
C HIS A 163 18.44 11.06 26.81
N LEU A 164 18.66 10.00 27.61
CA LEU A 164 18.10 9.87 28.96
C LEU A 164 18.45 11.04 29.90
N THR A 165 19.62 11.64 29.70
CA THR A 165 20.15 12.75 30.52
C THR A 165 19.99 14.12 29.87
N ASP A 166 19.38 14.21 28.69
CA ASP A 166 19.22 15.47 27.97
C ASP A 166 18.08 16.30 28.55
N ALA A 167 18.43 17.37 29.26
CA ALA A 167 17.48 18.28 29.89
C ALA A 167 17.05 19.45 28.99
N THR A 168 17.49 19.49 27.72
CA THR A 168 17.18 20.62 26.83
C THR A 168 15.68 20.62 26.48
N PRO A 169 14.95 21.74 26.68
CA PRO A 169 13.53 21.80 26.37
C PRO A 169 13.26 21.70 24.87
N VAL A 170 12.51 20.68 24.47
CA VAL A 170 12.18 20.37 23.08
C VAL A 170 10.68 20.22 22.87
N VAL A 171 10.23 20.48 21.65
CA VAL A 171 8.85 20.20 21.23
C VAL A 171 8.73 18.71 20.98
N CYS A 172 7.65 18.10 21.50
CA CYS A 172 7.34 16.71 21.18
C CYS A 172 6.78 16.62 19.75
N PRO A 173 7.49 15.97 18.80
CA PRO A 173 7.03 15.90 17.41
C PRO A 173 5.74 15.07 17.27
N ILE A 174 5.49 14.14 18.20
CA ILE A 174 4.25 13.35 18.23
C ILE A 174 3.09 14.26 18.63
N CYS A 175 3.19 15.01 19.74
CA CYS A 175 2.14 15.95 20.14
C CYS A 175 1.90 17.04 19.09
N ALA A 176 2.97 17.61 18.52
CA ALA A 176 2.85 18.65 17.49
C ALA A 176 2.12 18.18 16.23
N SER A 177 2.06 16.86 15.97
CA SER A 177 1.32 16.27 14.85
C SER A 177 -0.17 16.02 15.12
N MET A 178 -0.63 16.23 16.36
CA MET A 178 -2.02 16.02 16.78
C MET A 178 -2.86 17.29 16.54
N PRO A 179 -4.14 17.18 16.15
CA PRO A 179 -5.01 18.34 15.92
C PRO A 179 -5.18 19.27 17.13
N TRP A 180 -5.11 18.70 18.33
CA TRP A 180 -5.17 19.41 19.61
C TRP A 180 -3.79 19.66 20.24
N GLY A 181 -2.72 19.35 19.52
CA GLY A 181 -1.36 19.58 19.96
C GLY A 181 -0.93 21.02 19.72
N ASP A 182 -0.08 21.55 20.60
CA ASP A 182 0.57 22.85 20.39
C ASP A 182 1.97 22.63 19.77
N PRO A 183 2.20 23.03 18.50
CA PRO A 183 3.51 22.92 17.86
C PRO A 183 4.61 23.77 18.51
N GLY A 184 4.26 24.78 19.29
CA GLY A 184 5.19 25.65 20.02
C GLY A 184 5.55 25.14 21.42
N TYR A 185 4.79 24.18 21.95
CA TYR A 185 4.95 23.73 23.32
C TYR A 185 6.26 22.94 23.52
N ARG A 186 7.17 23.51 24.31
CA ARG A 186 8.43 22.88 24.69
C ARG A 186 8.28 22.18 26.04
N SER A 187 8.48 20.87 26.05
CA SER A 187 8.48 20.10 27.29
C SER A 187 9.80 20.29 28.03
N ALA A 188 9.73 20.69 29.30
CA ALA A 188 10.89 20.82 30.18
C ALA A 188 11.50 19.46 30.56
N ASN A 189 10.74 18.37 30.48
CA ASN A 189 11.20 17.00 30.71
C ASN A 189 10.62 16.08 29.63
N PHE A 190 11.11 16.28 28.41
CA PHE A 190 10.61 15.56 27.24
C PHE A 190 10.78 14.04 27.35
N ILE A 191 11.87 13.57 27.97
CA ILE A 191 12.13 12.14 28.17
C ILE A 191 11.06 11.49 29.05
N GLU A 192 10.70 12.11 30.18
CA GLU A 192 9.62 11.58 31.00
C GLU A 192 8.27 11.66 30.27
N HIS A 193 8.01 12.78 29.58
CA HIS A 193 6.79 12.97 28.79
C HIS A 193 6.59 11.87 27.75
N ILE A 194 7.59 11.62 26.89
CA ILE A 194 7.45 10.66 25.78
C ILE A 194 7.32 9.23 26.29
N ASN A 195 8.02 8.87 27.38
CA ASN A 195 7.92 7.56 28.03
C ASN A 195 6.56 7.31 28.70
N ARG A 196 5.90 8.34 29.22
CA ARG A 196 4.60 8.21 29.88
C ARG A 196 3.42 8.31 28.91
N ARG A 197 3.46 9.26 27.97
CA ARG A 197 2.32 9.61 27.10
C ARG A 197 2.31 8.87 25.77
N HIS A 198 3.47 8.41 25.29
CA HIS A 198 3.60 7.81 23.95
C HIS A 198 4.17 6.39 23.97
N ARG A 199 4.10 5.71 25.12
CA ARG A 199 4.37 4.26 25.24
C ARG A 199 3.35 3.39 24.51
N PHE A 200 2.19 3.95 24.16
CA PHE A 200 1.11 3.25 23.47
C PHE A 200 0.66 4.07 22.25
N SER A 201 0.24 3.36 21.19
CA SER A 201 -0.22 3.99 19.95
C SER A 201 -1.69 4.37 20.03
N TYR A 202 -2.00 5.66 19.83
CA TYR A 202 -3.38 6.16 19.76
C TYR A 202 -4.06 5.90 18.40
N ASP A 203 -3.28 5.76 17.30
CA ASP A 203 -3.83 5.52 15.95
C ASP A 203 -4.59 4.21 15.79
N THR A 204 -4.41 3.25 16.70
CA THR A 204 -5.18 2.00 16.68
C THR A 204 -6.60 2.18 17.25
N PHE A 205 -6.84 3.26 17.99
CA PHE A 205 -8.04 3.42 18.81
C PHE A 205 -8.85 4.69 18.51
N VAL A 206 -8.26 5.64 17.77
CA VAL A 206 -8.90 6.92 17.47
C VAL A 206 -8.89 7.14 15.96
N ASP A 207 -10.08 7.15 15.35
CA ASP A 207 -10.25 7.61 13.98
C ASP A 207 -10.30 9.15 13.98
N TYR A 208 -9.17 9.77 13.67
CA TYR A 208 -9.04 11.22 13.62
C TYR A 208 -9.73 11.87 12.40
N SER A 209 -10.31 11.07 11.51
CA SER A 209 -11.03 11.54 10.32
C SER A 209 -12.54 11.44 10.45
N ALA A 210 -13.02 10.77 11.50
CA ALA A 210 -14.43 10.67 11.77
C ALA A 210 -14.94 11.99 12.37
N ASP A 211 -15.99 12.51 11.74
CA ASP A 211 -16.70 13.71 12.17
C ASP A 211 -17.34 13.46 13.54
N GLU A 212 -17.06 14.36 14.50
CA GLU A 212 -17.52 14.24 15.89
C GLU A 212 -19.06 14.19 15.96
N GLU A 213 -19.72 14.96 15.09
CA GLU A 213 -21.18 15.02 14.99
C GLU A 213 -21.74 13.68 14.49
N ALA A 214 -21.09 13.04 13.51
CA ALA A 214 -21.46 11.72 13.02
C ALA A 214 -21.28 10.61 14.07
N MET A 215 -20.19 10.64 14.85
CA MET A 215 -19.98 9.67 15.93
C MET A 215 -21.00 9.81 17.06
N ILE A 216 -21.30 11.05 17.48
CA ILE A 216 -22.31 11.34 18.50
C ILE A 216 -23.69 10.87 18.01
N ASN A 217 -24.03 11.16 16.75
CA ASN A 217 -25.32 10.77 16.20
C ASN A 217 -25.47 9.25 16.10
N GLU A 218 -24.41 8.52 15.74
CA GLU A 218 -24.42 7.05 15.75
C GLU A 218 -24.60 6.49 17.17
N ALA A 219 -23.91 7.05 18.16
CA ALA A 219 -24.05 6.63 19.56
C ALA A 219 -25.49 6.86 20.07
N LEU A 220 -26.10 8.01 19.74
CA LEU A 220 -27.48 8.31 20.07
C LEU A 220 -28.46 7.34 19.39
N VAL A 221 -28.26 7.03 18.10
CA VAL A 221 -29.09 6.06 17.36
C VAL A 221 -29.00 4.67 18.00
N ARG A 222 -27.80 4.23 18.40
CA ARG A 222 -27.59 2.93 19.06
C ARG A 222 -28.30 2.87 20.42
N SER A 223 -28.21 3.93 21.22
CA SER A 223 -28.96 4.03 22.49
C SER A 223 -30.48 4.02 22.31
N VAL A 224 -31.00 4.55 21.20
CA VAL A 224 -32.45 4.52 20.92
C VAL A 224 -32.90 3.14 20.41
N SER A 225 -32.02 2.39 19.73
CA SER A 225 -32.33 1.07 19.19
C SER A 225 -32.25 -0.09 20.20
N GLU A 226 -31.67 0.14 21.39
CA GLU A 226 -31.55 -0.86 22.46
C GLU A 226 -32.65 -0.74 23.55
N ASN A 227 -33.70 0.06 23.32
CA ASN A 227 -34.91 0.15 24.14
C ASN A 227 -36.16 -0.28 23.33
#